data_AF-A0A183KRB8-F1
#
_entry.id   AF-A0A183KRB8-F1
#
_cell.length_a   1.000
_cell.length_b   1.000
_cell.length_c   1.000
_cell.angle_alpha   90.00
_cell.angle_beta   90.00
_cell.angle_gamma   90.00
#
_symmetry.space_group_name_H-M   'P 1'
#
loop_
_entity.id
_entity.type
_entity.pdbx_description
1 polymer ?
#
loop_
_entity_poly.entity_id
_entity_poly.type
_entity_poly.pdbx_seq_one_letter_code
_entity_poly.pdbx_strand_id
1 'polypeptide(L)'
;MAPSADLYLKNHVLIQFFYLIIRFFLLIMIFFLKGCLSTVLFSSLQMLTKCSWIKFFQSVYYTSEECCQCNYCHNLQLVNIYDFLHELFTLFSLMHLYPGYPAPMFQSRSDKLWTVGRYSWDDDYHDERQSEHSDKKKISHRNSSLTHNHNDNNSNNNVELFSQSWIEMLTLISNAELDVIEVLIELVMEPYFINPNLDNKFLLISAQSSSSLITANTPAVCHTEPCLTSDLIELIAQCLTGFAVEQAHLCVEVVPPVTRIRIDQSLTNQSIDMRQRACDLLLSLWHSIDDRSKVNYIHIFLPNVINMATLPLPRIRENCVDCILNALTIHAPTVENVFVSEIDRVVQWAGTDFAADIRNLLQDEFSKKRKPLPPPSRRSHGTEDFDHKQQRVISDFSKQIDCLLHYGKFINRPSQMNEMLAFCNLRKFYESINRKDMILRYLYRLDRLHAAYSNQTERGYTLELISENYSWDETSVDVDDVSPHYVQYGKSSSRELRERLLLDSFEYLKQGTDWEHAIDISNKLIHLYRDIMPNYERLSEILVSFIFFHI
;
A
#
# COMPACT_ATOMS: atom_id res chain seq x y z
N MET A 1 -17.57 37.45 -35.60
CA MET A 1 -17.98 36.34 -34.72
C MET A 1 -17.61 35.03 -35.42
N ALA A 2 -16.36 34.57 -35.24
CA ALA A 2 -15.85 33.30 -35.76
C ALA A 2 -14.49 32.80 -35.16
N PRO A 3 -13.92 33.33 -34.05
CA PRO A 3 -12.67 32.75 -33.51
C PRO A 3 -12.88 31.69 -32.41
N SER A 4 -14.10 31.48 -31.90
CA SER A 4 -14.37 30.56 -30.79
C SER A 4 -14.49 29.08 -31.21
N ALA A 5 -15.01 28.81 -32.41
CA ALA A 5 -15.23 27.44 -32.90
C ALA A 5 -13.92 26.73 -33.29
N ASP A 6 -12.99 27.43 -33.95
CA ASP A 6 -11.68 26.88 -34.32
C ASP A 6 -10.79 26.56 -33.11
N LEU A 7 -10.89 27.37 -32.05
CA LEU A 7 -10.18 27.12 -30.80
C LEU A 7 -10.75 25.90 -30.07
N TYR A 8 -12.08 25.73 -30.10
CA TYR A 8 -12.76 24.56 -29.55
C TYR A 8 -12.35 23.28 -30.29
N LEU A 9 -12.32 23.31 -31.63
CA LEU A 9 -11.94 22.16 -32.46
C LEU A 9 -10.45 21.80 -32.28
N LYS A 10 -9.55 22.79 -32.23
CA LYS A 10 -8.12 22.56 -31.94
C LYS A 10 -7.90 21.92 -30.59
N ASN A 11 -8.57 22.41 -29.56
CA ASN A 11 -8.46 21.85 -28.22
C ASN A 11 -9.06 20.43 -28.20
N HIS A 12 -10.23 20.21 -28.80
CA HIS A 12 -10.88 18.89 -28.88
C HIS A 12 -9.99 17.81 -29.53
N VAL A 13 -9.31 18.15 -30.64
CA VAL A 13 -8.36 17.23 -31.32
C VAL A 13 -7.13 16.97 -30.45
N LEU A 14 -6.59 18.00 -29.79
CA LEU A 14 -5.45 17.86 -28.88
C LEU A 14 -5.80 16.90 -27.72
N ILE A 15 -6.97 17.09 -27.13
CA ILE A 15 -7.49 16.36 -25.97
C ILE A 15 -7.65 14.87 -26.29
N GLN A 16 -8.24 14.55 -27.44
CA GLN A 16 -8.42 13.17 -27.84
C GLN A 16 -7.12 12.51 -28.29
N PHE A 17 -6.19 13.28 -28.83
CA PHE A 17 -4.82 12.84 -29.08
C PHE A 17 -4.11 12.48 -27.77
N PHE A 18 -4.28 13.28 -26.71
CA PHE A 18 -3.77 12.95 -25.37
C PHE A 18 -4.40 11.69 -24.77
N TYR A 19 -5.71 11.52 -24.90
CA TYR A 19 -6.39 10.32 -24.42
C TYR A 19 -5.97 9.06 -25.19
N LEU A 20 -5.90 9.14 -26.53
CA LEU A 20 -5.39 8.06 -27.37
C LEU A 20 -3.94 7.74 -27.04
N ILE A 21 -3.12 8.75 -26.73
CA ILE A 21 -1.77 8.57 -26.19
C ILE A 21 -1.84 7.79 -24.88
N ILE A 22 -2.61 8.23 -23.88
CA ILE A 22 -2.68 7.53 -22.58
C ILE A 22 -3.11 6.06 -22.78
N ARG A 23 -4.16 5.78 -23.56
CA ARG A 23 -4.58 4.40 -23.86
C ARG A 23 -3.54 3.60 -24.63
N PHE A 24 -2.92 4.18 -25.65
CA PHE A 24 -1.83 3.57 -26.40
C PHE A 24 -0.67 3.22 -25.47
N PHE A 25 -0.37 4.08 -24.51
CA PHE A 25 0.70 3.90 -23.54
C PHE A 25 0.35 2.83 -22.51
N LEU A 26 -0.90 2.79 -22.03
CA LEU A 26 -1.39 1.76 -21.11
C LEU A 26 -1.30 0.37 -21.77
N LEU A 27 -1.61 0.29 -23.07
CA LEU A 27 -1.52 -0.94 -23.86
C LEU A 27 -0.06 -1.36 -24.16
N ILE A 28 0.86 -0.40 -24.33
CA ILE A 28 2.28 -0.68 -24.65
C ILE A 28 3.17 -0.84 -23.41
N MET A 29 2.81 -0.25 -22.28
CA MET A 29 3.46 -0.48 -20.98
C MET A 29 3.44 -1.96 -20.60
N ILE A 30 2.41 -2.69 -21.06
CA ILE A 30 2.29 -4.15 -20.95
C ILE A 30 3.32 -4.87 -21.84
N PHE A 31 3.82 -4.25 -22.92
CA PHE A 31 4.38 -4.96 -24.08
C PHE A 31 5.71 -4.48 -24.71
N PHE A 32 6.55 -3.54 -24.20
CA PHE A 32 8.05 -3.57 -24.34
C PHE A 32 8.86 -2.23 -24.29
N LEU A 33 8.32 -1.00 -24.29
CA LEU A 33 9.17 0.23 -24.46
C LEU A 33 8.99 1.29 -23.35
N LYS A 34 9.51 1.01 -22.16
CA LYS A 34 9.06 1.72 -20.94
C LYS A 34 9.59 3.15 -20.73
N GLY A 35 10.90 3.40 -20.90
CA GLY A 35 11.50 4.69 -20.56
C GLY A 35 11.14 5.85 -21.49
N CYS A 36 11.31 5.67 -22.81
CA CYS A 36 11.11 6.73 -23.80
C CYS A 36 9.65 7.14 -23.96
N LEU A 37 8.72 6.24 -23.66
CA LEU A 37 7.31 6.58 -23.63
C LEU A 37 7.04 7.49 -22.42
N SER A 38 7.41 7.09 -21.21
CA SER A 38 7.22 7.91 -20.00
C SER A 38 7.69 9.36 -20.19
N THR A 39 8.89 9.58 -20.75
CA THR A 39 9.41 10.94 -21.01
C THR A 39 8.55 11.74 -21.99
N VAL A 40 8.05 11.12 -23.06
CA VAL A 40 7.14 11.77 -24.03
C VAL A 40 5.79 12.10 -23.39
N LEU A 41 5.24 11.20 -22.58
CA LEU A 41 3.99 11.42 -21.86
C LEU A 41 4.10 12.66 -20.95
N PHE A 42 5.09 12.68 -20.06
CA PHE A 42 5.28 13.77 -19.11
C PHE A 42 5.64 15.09 -19.78
N SER A 43 6.46 15.07 -20.84
CA SER A 43 6.72 16.27 -21.64
C SER A 43 5.43 16.82 -22.24
N SER A 44 4.53 15.94 -22.69
CA SER A 44 3.26 16.33 -23.28
C SER A 44 2.28 16.85 -22.23
N LEU A 45 2.22 16.21 -21.04
CA LEU A 45 1.40 16.65 -19.91
C LEU A 45 1.87 17.98 -19.34
N GLN A 46 3.19 18.22 -19.27
CA GLN A 46 3.78 19.47 -18.78
C GLN A 46 3.44 20.67 -19.67
N MET A 47 3.19 20.45 -20.97
CA MET A 47 2.76 21.52 -21.89
C MET A 47 1.31 21.99 -21.61
N LEU A 48 0.54 21.24 -20.82
CA LEU A 48 -0.83 21.61 -20.45
C LEU A 48 -0.81 22.60 -19.28
N THR A 49 -1.11 23.87 -19.58
CA THR A 49 -1.30 24.89 -18.54
C THR A 49 -2.59 24.65 -17.74
N LYS A 50 -2.68 25.19 -16.52
CA LYS A 50 -3.89 25.14 -15.67
C LYS A 50 -5.17 25.58 -16.42
N CYS A 51 -5.05 26.60 -17.28
CA CYS A 51 -6.14 27.05 -18.16
C CYS A 51 -6.54 26.03 -19.23
N SER A 52 -5.60 25.20 -19.71
CA SER A 52 -5.86 24.13 -20.68
C SER A 52 -6.58 22.96 -20.02
N TRP A 53 -6.21 22.61 -18.78
CA TRP A 53 -6.91 21.62 -17.96
C TRP A 53 -8.35 22.04 -17.65
N ILE A 54 -8.58 23.31 -17.25
CA ILE A 54 -9.94 23.81 -17.01
C ILE A 54 -10.80 23.70 -18.28
N LYS A 55 -10.25 24.06 -19.45
CA LYS A 55 -10.95 23.94 -20.73
C LYS A 55 -11.20 22.47 -21.13
N PHE A 56 -10.26 21.58 -20.83
CA PHE A 56 -10.42 20.13 -21.01
C PHE A 56 -11.64 19.64 -20.23
N PHE A 57 -11.68 19.87 -18.92
CA PHE A 57 -12.79 19.37 -18.10
C PHE A 57 -14.11 20.05 -18.46
N GLN A 58 -14.12 21.36 -18.76
CA GLN A 58 -15.32 22.05 -19.26
C GLN A 58 -15.88 21.42 -20.56
N SER A 59 -15.01 21.02 -21.49
CA SER A 59 -15.45 20.39 -22.75
C SER A 59 -16.08 19.00 -22.56
N VAL A 60 -15.67 18.27 -21.52
CA VAL A 60 -16.26 16.98 -21.16
C VAL A 60 -17.63 17.18 -20.49
N TYR A 61 -17.80 18.26 -19.72
CA TYR A 61 -19.07 18.60 -19.03
C TYR A 61 -20.18 19.13 -19.94
N TYR A 62 -19.88 19.99 -20.92
CA TYR A 62 -20.90 20.64 -21.77
C TYR A 62 -21.40 19.78 -22.94
N THR A 63 -21.38 18.45 -22.81
CA THR A 63 -22.02 17.54 -23.77
C THR A 63 -23.55 17.49 -23.61
N SER A 64 -24.19 18.65 -23.46
CA SER A 64 -25.62 18.80 -23.71
C SER A 64 -25.82 19.29 -25.15
N GLU A 65 -26.16 18.35 -26.03
CA GLU A 65 -26.93 18.51 -27.28
C GLU A 65 -26.44 19.43 -28.42
N GLU A 66 -25.42 20.27 -28.26
CA GLU A 66 -24.84 21.04 -29.37
C GLU A 66 -23.41 20.57 -29.73
N CYS A 67 -23.23 19.28 -29.94
CA CYS A 67 -22.00 18.79 -30.57
C CYS A 67 -21.92 19.29 -32.01
N CYS A 68 -20.80 19.95 -32.34
CA CYS A 68 -20.41 20.37 -33.67
C CYS A 68 -20.78 19.33 -34.76
N GLN A 69 -21.60 19.71 -35.74
CA GLN A 69 -21.98 18.91 -36.91
C GLN A 69 -20.83 18.70 -37.91
N CYS A 70 -19.59 18.54 -37.43
CA CYS A 70 -18.45 18.22 -38.29
C CYS A 70 -18.35 16.71 -38.50
N ASN A 71 -18.09 16.26 -39.73
CA ASN A 71 -17.93 14.83 -40.07
C ASN A 71 -16.84 14.11 -39.26
N TYR A 72 -15.90 14.85 -38.66
CA TYR A 72 -14.86 14.29 -37.79
C TYR A 72 -15.33 14.13 -36.33
N CYS A 73 -16.26 14.96 -35.87
CA CYS A 73 -16.72 15.09 -34.49
C CYS A 73 -17.81 14.05 -34.14
N HIS A 74 -18.60 13.64 -35.14
CA HIS A 74 -19.79 12.81 -34.97
C HIS A 74 -19.49 11.36 -34.48
N ASN A 75 -18.26 10.87 -34.66
CA ASN A 75 -17.82 9.54 -34.21
C ASN A 75 -16.94 9.56 -32.95
N LEU A 76 -16.78 10.72 -32.31
CA LEU A 76 -15.88 10.89 -31.16
C LEU A 76 -16.74 10.97 -29.89
N GLN A 77 -17.05 9.83 -29.27
CA GLN A 77 -17.63 9.81 -27.92
C GLN A 77 -16.59 10.34 -26.92
N LEU A 78 -16.93 11.41 -26.21
CA LEU A 78 -16.13 11.94 -25.10
C LEU A 78 -16.14 10.92 -23.96
N VAL A 79 -14.96 10.63 -23.44
CA VAL A 79 -14.73 9.70 -22.33
C VAL A 79 -15.13 10.37 -21.02
N ASN A 80 -15.73 9.62 -20.11
CA ASN A 80 -16.08 10.13 -18.78
C ASN A 80 -14.81 10.61 -18.05
N ILE A 81 -14.92 11.71 -17.30
CA ILE A 81 -13.81 12.26 -16.48
C ILE A 81 -13.29 11.18 -15.52
N TYR A 82 -14.19 10.36 -14.97
CA TYR A 82 -13.82 9.23 -14.13
C TYR A 82 -12.85 8.27 -14.83
N ASP A 83 -13.22 7.77 -16.02
CA ASP A 83 -12.41 6.81 -16.77
C ASP A 83 -11.05 7.40 -17.14
N PHE A 84 -11.01 8.67 -17.51
CA PHE A 84 -9.77 9.39 -17.79
C PHE A 84 -8.84 9.43 -16.57
N LEU A 85 -9.35 9.86 -15.40
CA LEU A 85 -8.55 9.95 -14.19
C LEU A 85 -8.09 8.56 -13.73
N HIS A 86 -8.99 7.57 -13.79
CA HIS A 86 -8.68 6.19 -13.43
C HIS A 86 -7.56 5.63 -14.31
N GLU A 87 -7.65 5.76 -15.65
CA GLU A 87 -6.60 5.31 -16.58
C GLU A 87 -5.27 6.06 -16.34
N LEU A 88 -5.32 7.37 -16.07
CA LEU A 88 -4.13 8.20 -15.84
C LEU A 88 -3.40 7.84 -14.54
N PHE A 89 -4.10 7.76 -13.41
CA PHE A 89 -3.46 7.39 -12.13
C PHE A 89 -3.03 5.92 -12.12
N THR A 90 -3.76 5.02 -12.81
CA THR A 90 -3.29 3.65 -13.03
C THR A 90 -1.97 3.63 -13.80
N LEU A 91 -1.84 4.48 -14.82
CA LEU A 91 -0.60 4.61 -15.59
C LEU A 91 0.56 5.14 -14.73
N PHE A 92 0.31 6.12 -13.84
CA PHE A 92 1.30 6.62 -12.89
C PHE A 92 1.76 5.52 -11.92
N SER A 93 0.84 4.82 -11.27
CA SER A 93 1.16 3.69 -10.38
C SER A 93 1.95 2.58 -11.09
N LEU A 94 1.60 2.27 -12.35
CA LEU A 94 2.36 1.29 -13.15
C LEU A 94 3.78 1.76 -13.47
N MET A 95 3.99 3.07 -13.70
CA MET A 95 5.32 3.62 -13.90
C MET A 95 6.17 3.55 -12.63
N HIS A 96 5.55 3.65 -11.45
CA HIS A 96 6.27 3.50 -10.18
C HIS A 96 6.74 2.07 -9.95
N LEU A 97 5.84 1.10 -10.17
CA LEU A 97 6.12 -0.33 -10.02
C LEU A 97 7.09 -0.86 -11.07
N TYR A 98 7.08 -0.28 -12.28
CA TYR A 98 7.89 -0.71 -13.40
C TYR A 98 8.63 0.46 -14.06
N PRO A 99 9.67 1.01 -13.42
CA PRO A 99 10.36 2.18 -13.91
C PRO A 99 11.02 1.88 -15.26
N GLY A 100 10.79 2.76 -16.24
CA GLY A 100 11.32 2.57 -17.59
C GLY A 100 12.83 2.69 -17.72
N TYR A 101 13.48 3.26 -16.70
CA TYR A 101 14.93 3.34 -16.55
C TYR A 101 15.31 2.75 -15.18
N PRO A 102 15.65 1.45 -15.08
CA PRO A 102 16.00 0.84 -13.80
C PRO A 102 17.29 1.45 -13.26
N ALA A 103 17.42 1.46 -11.92
CA ALA A 103 18.59 2.00 -11.26
C ALA A 103 19.88 1.30 -11.77
N PRO A 104 21.00 2.03 -11.95
CA PRO A 104 22.28 1.41 -12.23
C PRO A 104 22.59 0.36 -11.15
N MET A 105 23.01 -0.85 -11.53
CA MET A 105 23.37 -1.89 -10.57
C MET A 105 24.60 -1.48 -9.77
N PHE A 106 24.39 -0.90 -8.59
CA PHE A 106 25.46 -0.68 -7.61
C PHE A 106 25.79 -2.02 -6.96
N GLN A 107 26.87 -2.68 -7.39
CA GLN A 107 27.41 -3.86 -6.71
C GLN A 107 27.96 -3.43 -5.33
N SER A 108 27.09 -3.35 -4.34
CA SER A 108 27.46 -3.09 -2.94
C SER A 108 26.33 -3.49 -1.97
N ARG A 109 26.40 -4.74 -1.53
CA ARG A 109 26.05 -5.23 -0.17
C ARG A 109 24.87 -4.54 0.53
N SER A 110 23.66 -4.71 0.01
CA SER A 110 22.46 -5.04 0.81
C SER A 110 21.27 -5.26 -0.12
N ASP A 111 21.13 -6.48 -0.63
CA ASP A 111 19.96 -6.92 -1.41
C ASP A 111 18.66 -7.01 -0.57
N LYS A 112 18.58 -6.27 0.55
CA LYS A 112 17.39 -6.16 1.41
C LYS A 112 16.71 -4.80 1.35
N LEU A 113 17.34 -3.77 0.76
CA LEU A 113 16.81 -2.41 0.77
C LEU A 113 15.82 -2.12 -0.39
N TRP A 114 15.81 -2.95 -1.44
CA TRP A 114 15.05 -2.71 -2.67
C TRP A 114 13.78 -3.55 -2.82
N THR A 115 13.48 -4.42 -1.87
CA THR A 115 12.20 -5.15 -1.80
C THR A 115 11.20 -4.34 -0.98
N VAL A 116 10.88 -3.13 -1.43
CA VAL A 116 9.74 -2.38 -0.90
C VAL A 116 8.57 -2.65 -1.85
N GLY A 117 7.48 -3.24 -1.32
CA GLY A 117 6.19 -3.30 -2.01
C GLY A 117 5.72 -4.65 -2.56
N ARG A 118 6.50 -5.75 -2.47
CA ARG A 118 5.98 -7.08 -2.86
C ARG A 118 6.23 -8.15 -1.81
N TYR A 119 5.36 -8.19 -0.80
CA TYR A 119 4.90 -9.49 -0.31
C TYR A 119 3.71 -9.89 -1.17
N SER A 120 4.00 -10.47 -2.33
CA SER A 120 3.19 -11.63 -2.71
C SER A 120 3.57 -12.70 -1.69
N TRP A 121 2.57 -13.33 -1.07
CA TRP A 121 2.78 -14.38 -0.07
C TRP A 121 3.39 -15.68 -0.66
N ASP A 122 3.85 -15.63 -1.91
CA ASP A 122 4.56 -16.68 -2.64
C ASP A 122 6.08 -16.37 -2.67
N ASP A 123 6.76 -16.51 -1.53
CA ASP A 123 8.20 -16.74 -1.55
C ASP A 123 8.41 -18.26 -1.51
N ASP A 124 8.68 -18.82 -2.68
CA ASP A 124 9.15 -20.19 -2.88
C ASP A 124 10.43 -20.40 -2.04
N TYR A 125 10.32 -21.29 -1.05
CA TYR A 125 11.46 -21.84 -0.35
C TYR A 125 12.27 -22.69 -1.34
N HIS A 126 13.27 -22.10 -1.99
CA HIS A 126 14.31 -22.88 -2.64
C HIS A 126 15.15 -23.60 -1.58
N ASP A 127 15.09 -24.93 -1.67
CA ASP A 127 15.76 -25.92 -0.85
C ASP A 127 17.28 -25.90 -1.10
N GLU A 128 18.03 -25.08 -0.36
CA GLU A 128 19.49 -25.19 -0.31
C GLU A 128 19.92 -26.13 0.82
N ARG A 129 19.88 -27.44 0.54
CA ARG A 129 20.66 -28.43 1.28
C ARG A 129 21.33 -29.43 0.33
N GLN A 130 22.67 -29.46 0.43
CA GLN A 130 23.67 -30.51 0.10
C GLN A 130 24.77 -29.90 -0.79
N SER A 131 26.07 -29.95 -0.49
CA SER A 131 26.83 -30.86 0.37
C SER A 131 28.20 -30.25 0.73
N GLU A 132 28.55 -30.24 2.02
CA GLU A 132 29.95 -30.14 2.47
C GLU A 132 30.52 -31.55 2.63
N HIS A 133 31.46 -31.97 1.77
CA HIS A 133 32.68 -32.64 2.24
C HIS A 133 33.73 -32.91 1.14
N SER A 134 34.98 -32.68 1.54
CA SER A 134 36.24 -33.34 1.15
C SER A 134 37.18 -32.68 0.13
N ASP A 135 38.31 -32.25 0.71
CA ASP A 135 39.70 -32.49 0.30
C ASP A 135 40.47 -31.58 -0.67
N LYS A 136 41.50 -30.98 -0.06
CA LYS A 136 42.69 -30.34 -0.63
C LYS A 136 43.50 -31.30 -1.50
N LYS A 137 43.91 -30.86 -2.70
CA LYS A 137 45.33 -30.88 -3.16
C LYS A 137 45.57 -30.23 -4.56
N LYS A 138 46.32 -29.12 -4.52
CA LYS A 138 47.52 -28.76 -5.31
C LYS A 138 47.58 -28.89 -6.86
N ILE A 139 47.74 -27.70 -7.47
CA ILE A 139 48.90 -27.20 -8.26
C ILE A 139 48.98 -27.44 -9.81
N SER A 140 49.23 -26.29 -10.48
CA SER A 140 49.90 -26.05 -11.78
C SER A 140 49.01 -26.09 -13.03
N HIS A 141 49.10 -25.23 -14.05
CA HIS A 141 49.95 -24.11 -14.52
C HIS A 141 49.01 -23.34 -15.51
N ARG A 142 49.15 -22.08 -15.94
CA ARG A 142 50.29 -21.23 -16.25
C ARG A 142 49.71 -19.83 -16.58
N ASN A 143 50.40 -18.78 -16.14
CA ASN A 143 50.16 -17.42 -16.60
C ASN A 143 50.46 -17.28 -18.09
N SER A 144 49.60 -16.58 -18.82
CA SER A 144 50.03 -15.67 -19.88
C SER A 144 49.38 -14.31 -19.63
N SER A 145 50.18 -13.46 -19.00
CA SER A 145 49.98 -12.02 -18.86
C SER A 145 49.85 -11.37 -20.24
N LEU A 146 48.70 -10.75 -20.49
CA LEU A 146 48.58 -9.60 -21.38
C LEU A 146 47.91 -8.49 -20.58
N THR A 147 48.68 -7.42 -20.45
CA THR A 147 48.39 -6.15 -19.80
C THR A 147 47.14 -5.49 -20.36
N HIS A 148 46.11 -5.31 -19.54
CA HIS A 148 45.09 -4.27 -19.74
C HIS A 148 44.73 -3.63 -18.40
N ASN A 149 45.58 -2.70 -17.94
CA ASN A 149 45.40 -1.94 -16.70
C ASN A 149 44.96 -0.48 -16.97
N HIS A 150 44.15 -0.24 -18.01
CA HIS A 150 43.71 1.13 -18.35
C HIS A 150 42.20 1.33 -18.59
N ASN A 151 41.35 0.30 -18.43
CA ASN A 151 39.91 0.45 -18.68
C ASN A 151 39.01 0.58 -17.44
N ASP A 152 39.46 0.22 -16.24
CA ASP A 152 38.61 0.25 -15.04
C ASP A 152 38.24 1.68 -14.60
N ASN A 153 39.12 2.66 -14.82
CA ASN A 153 38.81 4.07 -14.53
C ASN A 153 37.79 4.66 -15.50
N ASN A 154 37.79 4.20 -16.76
CA ASN A 154 36.86 4.72 -17.78
C ASN A 154 35.47 4.10 -17.62
N SER A 155 35.38 2.82 -17.24
CA SER A 155 34.10 2.17 -16.91
C SER A 155 33.46 2.79 -15.66
N ASN A 156 34.24 3.06 -14.62
CA ASN A 156 33.71 3.68 -13.40
C ASN A 156 33.24 5.12 -13.65
N ASN A 157 34.00 5.92 -14.41
CA ASN A 157 33.57 7.27 -14.79
C ASN A 157 32.28 7.25 -15.65
N ASN A 158 32.12 6.28 -16.55
CA ASN A 158 30.92 6.16 -17.37
C ASN A 158 29.69 5.70 -16.57
N VAL A 159 29.87 4.78 -15.61
CA VAL A 159 28.79 4.34 -14.70
C VAL A 159 28.38 5.48 -13.78
N GLU A 160 29.34 6.25 -13.25
CA GLU A 160 29.07 7.43 -12.43
C GLU A 160 28.34 8.53 -13.23
N LEU A 161 28.80 8.85 -14.45
CA LEU A 161 28.16 9.84 -15.32
C LEU A 161 26.73 9.40 -15.71
N PHE A 162 26.54 8.13 -16.05
CA PHE A 162 25.22 7.58 -16.33
C PHE A 162 24.30 7.67 -15.10
N SER A 163 24.81 7.38 -13.89
CA SER A 163 24.04 7.50 -12.65
C SER A 163 23.60 8.94 -12.37
N GLN A 164 24.44 9.92 -12.68
CA GLN A 164 24.09 11.34 -12.56
C GLN A 164 22.97 11.73 -13.53
N SER A 165 23.15 11.45 -14.83
CA SER A 165 22.13 11.79 -15.85
C SER A 165 20.81 11.05 -15.64
N TRP A 166 20.87 9.84 -15.09
CA TRP A 166 19.69 9.06 -14.69
C TRP A 166 18.90 9.74 -13.57
N ILE A 167 19.56 10.21 -12.51
CA ILE A 167 18.91 10.94 -11.41
C ILE A 167 18.31 12.25 -11.89
N GLU A 168 19.06 13.04 -12.66
CA GLU A 168 18.60 14.34 -13.18
C GLU A 168 17.37 14.20 -14.07
N MET A 169 17.38 13.25 -15.01
CA MET A 169 16.25 13.00 -15.91
C MET A 169 14.99 12.57 -15.14
N LEU A 170 15.11 11.58 -14.26
CA LEU A 170 13.96 11.07 -13.51
C LEU A 170 13.42 12.08 -12.50
N THR A 171 14.29 12.90 -11.91
CA THR A 171 13.89 13.99 -11.01
C THR A 171 13.02 15.04 -11.73
N LEU A 172 13.36 15.39 -12.98
CA LEU A 172 12.54 16.31 -13.77
C LEU A 172 11.17 15.70 -14.10
N ILE A 173 11.14 14.41 -14.44
CA ILE A 173 9.89 13.67 -14.68
C ILE A 173 9.02 13.64 -13.43
N SER A 174 9.60 13.27 -12.29
CA SER A 174 8.90 13.18 -11.01
C SER A 174 8.37 14.54 -10.52
N ASN A 175 9.09 15.64 -10.77
CA ASN A 175 8.57 16.98 -10.49
C ASN A 175 7.37 17.32 -11.37
N ALA A 176 7.44 17.06 -12.67
CA ALA A 176 6.33 17.28 -13.59
C ALA A 176 5.12 16.41 -13.24
N GLU A 177 5.34 15.18 -12.79
CA GLU A 177 4.29 14.29 -12.30
C GLU A 177 3.53 14.90 -11.12
N LEU A 178 4.24 15.35 -10.08
CA LEU A 178 3.62 15.98 -8.92
C LEU A 178 2.86 17.26 -9.27
N ASP A 179 3.39 18.08 -10.20
CA ASP A 179 2.69 19.26 -10.70
C ASP A 179 1.36 18.90 -11.37
N VAL A 180 1.33 17.82 -12.15
CA VAL A 180 0.10 17.33 -12.79
C VAL A 180 -0.87 16.81 -11.73
N ILE A 181 -0.41 16.01 -10.77
CA ILE A 181 -1.26 15.47 -9.70
C ILE A 181 -1.88 16.60 -8.86
N GLU A 182 -1.08 17.61 -8.47
CA GLU A 182 -1.57 18.78 -7.73
C GLU A 182 -2.67 19.51 -8.50
N VAL A 183 -2.45 19.78 -9.79
CA VAL A 183 -3.45 20.42 -10.66
C VAL A 183 -4.73 19.58 -10.76
N LEU A 184 -4.63 18.25 -10.84
CA LEU A 184 -5.79 17.36 -10.90
C LEU A 184 -6.56 17.31 -9.56
N ILE A 185 -5.86 17.30 -8.43
CA ILE A 185 -6.49 17.34 -7.10
C ILE A 185 -7.28 18.65 -6.94
N GLU A 186 -6.64 19.80 -7.20
CA GLU A 186 -7.26 21.12 -7.04
C GLU A 186 -8.40 21.38 -8.03
N LEU A 187 -8.23 21.02 -9.31
CA LEU A 187 -9.20 21.37 -10.34
C LEU A 187 -10.32 20.34 -10.49
N VAL A 188 -10.10 19.10 -10.06
CA VAL A 188 -11.02 18.00 -10.36
C VAL A 188 -11.54 17.31 -9.09
N MET A 189 -10.64 16.85 -8.23
CA MET A 189 -11.05 16.08 -7.04
C MET A 189 -11.81 16.94 -6.03
N GLU A 190 -11.26 18.08 -5.64
CA GLU A 190 -11.87 18.98 -4.65
C GLU A 190 -13.27 19.50 -5.07
N PRO A 191 -13.45 20.11 -6.27
CA PRO A 191 -14.73 20.72 -6.64
C PRO A 191 -15.80 19.71 -7.08
N TYR A 192 -15.44 18.58 -7.68
CA TYR A 192 -16.42 17.69 -8.30
C TYR A 192 -16.70 16.41 -7.52
N PHE A 193 -15.68 15.84 -6.88
CA PHE A 193 -15.83 14.56 -6.16
C PHE A 193 -16.01 14.74 -4.65
N ILE A 194 -15.44 15.80 -4.07
CA ILE A 194 -15.41 16.00 -2.62
C ILE A 194 -16.45 17.01 -2.15
N ASN A 195 -16.58 18.17 -2.81
CA ASN A 195 -17.53 19.21 -2.41
C ASN A 195 -18.42 19.69 -3.57
N PRO A 196 -19.48 18.93 -3.92
CA PRO A 196 -20.37 19.26 -5.03
C PRO A 196 -21.21 20.54 -4.79
N ASN A 197 -21.13 21.17 -3.61
CA ASN A 197 -21.85 22.41 -3.31
C ASN A 197 -21.17 23.69 -3.83
N LEU A 198 -20.01 23.57 -4.51
CA LEU A 198 -19.22 24.70 -5.04
C LEU A 198 -19.72 25.25 -6.39
N ASP A 199 -20.87 24.80 -6.90
CA ASP A 199 -21.50 25.29 -8.13
C ASP A 199 -21.63 26.82 -8.21
N ASN A 200 -21.67 27.53 -7.09
CA ASN A 200 -21.89 28.97 -7.11
C ASN A 200 -20.63 29.84 -7.28
N LYS A 201 -19.40 29.30 -7.21
CA LYS A 201 -18.18 30.15 -7.24
C LYS A 201 -17.39 30.08 -8.54
N PHE A 202 -17.34 28.93 -9.21
CA PHE A 202 -16.68 28.81 -10.51
C PHE A 202 -17.44 29.50 -11.65
N LEU A 203 -18.77 29.63 -11.54
CA LEU A 203 -19.62 30.37 -12.48
C LEU A 203 -19.43 31.90 -12.40
N LEU A 204 -18.89 32.43 -11.31
CA LEU A 204 -18.78 33.89 -11.09
C LEU A 204 -17.53 34.52 -11.71
N ILE A 205 -16.51 33.74 -12.06
CA ILE A 205 -15.27 34.26 -12.65
C ILE A 205 -15.42 34.48 -14.18
N SER A 206 -16.37 33.81 -14.84
CA SER A 206 -16.64 34.01 -16.29
C SER A 206 -17.78 34.99 -16.60
N ALA A 207 -18.66 35.28 -15.64
CA ALA A 207 -19.86 36.09 -15.87
C ALA A 207 -19.64 37.63 -15.89
N GLN A 208 -18.43 38.13 -15.62
CA GLN A 208 -18.17 39.59 -15.63
C GLN A 208 -18.01 40.21 -17.03
N SER A 209 -18.20 39.45 -18.12
CA SER A 209 -17.98 39.98 -19.48
C SER A 209 -19.12 39.76 -20.49
N SER A 210 -20.31 39.35 -20.07
CA SER A 210 -21.47 39.35 -20.97
C SER A 210 -22.79 39.38 -20.20
N SER A 211 -23.36 40.58 -20.12
CA SER A 211 -24.74 40.83 -19.74
C SER A 211 -25.69 40.24 -20.79
N SER A 212 -26.15 39.02 -20.58
CA SER A 212 -27.38 38.52 -21.18
C SER A 212 -27.96 37.46 -20.28
N LEU A 213 -29.16 37.73 -19.76
CA LEU A 213 -29.98 36.78 -19.02
C LEU A 213 -30.15 35.50 -19.85
N ILE A 214 -29.49 34.43 -19.43
CA ILE A 214 -29.83 33.07 -19.85
C ILE A 214 -30.55 32.43 -18.67
N THR A 215 -31.88 32.47 -18.72
CA THR A 215 -32.72 31.49 -18.05
C THR A 215 -32.49 30.15 -18.74
N ALA A 216 -31.69 29.26 -18.15
CA ALA A 216 -31.55 27.90 -18.64
C ALA A 216 -31.33 26.94 -17.47
N ASN A 217 -32.10 25.86 -17.51
CA ASN A 217 -31.97 24.66 -16.69
C ASN A 217 -30.51 24.38 -16.33
N THR A 218 -30.19 24.46 -15.03
CA THR A 218 -28.96 23.92 -14.47
C THR A 218 -28.87 22.44 -14.84
N PRO A 219 -27.85 21.99 -15.60
CA PRO A 219 -27.66 20.58 -15.82
C PRO A 219 -27.40 19.96 -14.45
N ALA A 220 -28.19 18.93 -14.14
CA ALA A 220 -28.11 18.22 -12.87
C ALA A 220 -26.65 17.85 -12.58
N VAL A 221 -26.15 18.34 -11.44
CA VAL A 221 -24.93 17.86 -10.79
C VAL A 221 -24.96 16.35 -10.84
N CYS A 222 -24.08 15.74 -11.64
CA CYS A 222 -23.85 14.31 -11.58
C CYS A 222 -23.38 14.01 -10.15
N HIS A 223 -24.30 13.54 -9.31
CA HIS A 223 -23.93 12.82 -8.09
C HIS A 223 -23.04 11.66 -8.54
N THR A 224 -21.73 11.82 -8.50
CA THR A 224 -20.81 10.71 -8.71
C THR A 224 -21.12 9.67 -7.63
N GLU A 225 -21.33 8.41 -8.03
CA GLU A 225 -21.61 7.36 -7.06
C GLU A 225 -20.48 7.33 -6.00
N PRO A 226 -20.82 7.24 -4.69
CA PRO A 226 -19.82 7.35 -3.62
C PRO A 226 -18.73 6.27 -3.70
N CYS A 227 -19.00 5.13 -4.33
CA CYS A 227 -18.00 4.10 -4.64
C CYS A 227 -16.92 4.63 -5.59
N LEU A 228 -17.32 5.24 -6.71
CA LEU A 228 -16.39 5.77 -7.72
C LEU A 228 -15.46 6.83 -7.11
N THR A 229 -15.99 7.71 -6.26
CA THR A 229 -15.17 8.68 -5.53
C THR A 229 -14.15 8.00 -4.62
N SER A 230 -14.57 6.94 -3.90
CA SER A 230 -13.68 6.18 -3.02
C SER A 230 -12.56 5.49 -3.79
N ASP A 231 -12.90 4.85 -4.91
CA ASP A 231 -11.92 4.15 -5.77
C ASP A 231 -10.87 5.14 -6.32
N LEU A 232 -11.30 6.34 -6.72
CA LEU A 232 -10.39 7.39 -7.18
C LEU A 232 -9.47 7.90 -6.08
N ILE A 233 -10.01 8.16 -4.88
CA ILE A 233 -9.22 8.60 -3.73
C ILE A 233 -8.20 7.52 -3.35
N GLU A 234 -8.61 6.25 -3.35
CA GLU A 234 -7.72 5.12 -3.10
C GLU A 234 -6.59 5.05 -4.13
N LEU A 235 -6.92 5.14 -5.43
CA LEU A 235 -5.95 5.10 -6.52
C LEU A 235 -4.94 6.25 -6.42
N ILE A 236 -5.40 7.47 -6.11
CA ILE A 236 -4.53 8.64 -5.91
C ILE A 236 -3.63 8.43 -4.68
N ALA A 237 -4.18 7.92 -3.58
CA ALA A 237 -3.41 7.67 -2.36
C ALA A 237 -2.33 6.61 -2.58
N GLN A 238 -2.65 5.51 -3.26
CA GLN A 238 -1.70 4.47 -3.63
C GLN A 238 -0.63 5.01 -4.60
N CYS A 239 -1.01 5.80 -5.59
CA CYS A 239 -0.10 6.44 -6.54
C CYS A 239 0.91 7.36 -5.83
N LEU A 240 0.45 8.22 -4.91
CA LEU A 240 1.34 9.12 -4.15
C LEU A 240 2.26 8.34 -3.21
N THR A 241 1.77 7.27 -2.57
CA THR A 241 2.59 6.38 -1.74
C THR A 241 3.66 5.66 -2.56
N GLY A 242 3.28 5.07 -3.69
CA GLY A 242 4.18 4.41 -4.62
C GLY A 242 5.27 5.37 -5.12
N PHE A 243 4.88 6.60 -5.49
CA PHE A 243 5.83 7.65 -5.84
C PHE A 243 6.85 7.92 -4.72
N ALA A 244 6.40 8.07 -3.48
CA ALA A 244 7.27 8.44 -2.37
C ALA A 244 8.21 7.30 -1.94
N VAL A 245 7.72 6.06 -2.00
CA VAL A 245 8.38 4.90 -1.37
C VAL A 245 9.14 4.03 -2.38
N GLU A 246 8.63 3.86 -3.61
CA GLU A 246 9.19 2.91 -4.59
C GLU A 246 10.24 3.56 -5.51
N GLN A 247 10.31 4.90 -5.57
CA GLN A 247 11.17 5.62 -6.50
C GLN A 247 12.61 5.77 -6.00
N ALA A 248 13.47 4.86 -6.46
CA ALA A 248 14.88 4.78 -6.09
C ALA A 248 15.69 6.08 -6.31
N HIS A 249 15.42 6.83 -7.38
CA HIS A 249 16.13 8.07 -7.71
C HIS A 249 15.86 9.21 -6.74
N LEU A 250 14.77 9.14 -5.96
CA LEU A 250 14.43 10.14 -4.93
C LEU A 250 15.19 9.91 -3.62
N CYS A 251 15.69 8.70 -3.37
CA CYS A 251 16.43 8.31 -2.17
C CYS A 251 17.93 8.67 -2.28
N VAL A 252 18.23 9.95 -2.49
CA VAL A 252 19.60 10.46 -2.68
C VAL A 252 20.51 10.19 -1.47
N GLU A 253 19.94 10.02 -0.28
CA GLU A 253 20.65 9.64 0.94
C GLU A 253 21.25 8.22 0.90
N VAL A 254 20.70 7.33 0.07
CA VAL A 254 21.18 5.95 -0.11
C VAL A 254 22.33 5.89 -1.13
N VAL A 255 22.43 6.90 -2.00
CA VAL A 255 23.45 6.99 -3.05
C VAL A 255 24.83 7.32 -2.45
N PRO A 256 25.94 6.73 -2.93
CA PRO A 256 27.29 7.03 -2.44
C PRO A 256 27.62 8.54 -2.42
N PRO A 257 28.39 9.03 -1.42
CA PRO A 257 28.69 10.46 -1.27
C PRO A 257 29.35 11.12 -2.49
N VAL A 258 30.15 10.37 -3.25
CA VAL A 258 30.86 10.87 -4.44
C VAL A 258 29.87 11.25 -5.54
N THR A 259 28.89 10.39 -5.82
CA THR A 259 27.81 10.66 -6.78
C THR A 259 26.92 11.79 -6.25
N ARG A 260 26.62 11.80 -4.94
CA ARG A 260 25.79 12.83 -4.31
C ARG A 260 26.31 14.25 -4.48
N ILE A 261 27.63 14.45 -4.39
CA ILE A 261 28.26 15.77 -4.58
C ILE A 261 28.18 16.25 -6.03
N ARG A 262 28.06 15.33 -6.99
CA ARG A 262 28.08 15.60 -8.43
C ARG A 262 26.69 15.75 -9.05
N ILE A 263 25.64 15.24 -8.41
CA ILE A 263 24.25 15.55 -8.78
C ILE A 263 24.07 17.07 -8.69
N ASP A 264 23.36 17.65 -9.67
CA ASP A 264 23.05 19.07 -9.65
C ASP A 264 22.46 19.51 -8.30
N GLN A 265 23.20 20.37 -7.61
CA GLN A 265 22.82 20.86 -6.29
C GLN A 265 21.51 21.65 -6.35
N SER A 266 21.12 22.19 -7.52
CA SER A 266 19.84 22.87 -7.70
C SER A 266 18.63 21.94 -7.45
N LEU A 267 18.78 20.64 -7.74
CA LEU A 267 17.77 19.61 -7.50
C LEU A 267 17.68 19.21 -6.03
N THR A 268 18.81 19.21 -5.31
CA THR A 268 18.85 18.98 -3.85
C THR A 268 18.56 20.23 -3.02
N ASN A 269 18.68 21.42 -3.62
CA ASN A 269 18.41 22.72 -3.00
C ASN A 269 16.96 23.19 -3.22
N GLN A 270 16.11 22.39 -3.88
CA GLN A 270 14.67 22.61 -3.82
C GLN A 270 14.24 22.64 -2.36
N SER A 271 13.46 23.65 -1.96
CA SER A 271 13.15 23.92 -0.55
C SER A 271 12.35 22.82 0.15
N ILE A 272 11.76 21.90 -0.62
CA ILE A 272 10.90 20.81 -0.16
C ILE A 272 11.29 19.53 -0.93
N ASP A 273 11.55 18.45 -0.20
CA ASP A 273 11.78 17.12 -0.79
C ASP A 273 10.52 16.66 -1.52
N MET A 274 10.65 16.16 -2.76
CA MET A 274 9.51 15.70 -3.56
C MET A 274 8.69 14.61 -2.85
N ARG A 275 9.32 13.75 -2.04
CA ARG A 275 8.62 12.73 -1.24
C ARG A 275 7.77 13.38 -0.15
N GLN A 276 8.27 14.46 0.45
CA GLN A 276 7.49 15.26 1.40
C GLN A 276 6.33 15.96 0.68
N ARG A 277 6.56 16.53 -0.51
CA ARG A 277 5.51 17.15 -1.33
C ARG A 277 4.39 16.15 -1.67
N ALA A 278 4.74 14.90 -2.03
CA ALA A 278 3.75 13.85 -2.27
C ALA A 278 2.89 13.55 -1.03
N CYS A 279 3.51 13.50 0.16
CA CYS A 279 2.80 13.34 1.43
C CYS A 279 1.89 14.55 1.73
N ASP A 280 2.38 15.77 1.49
CA ASP A 280 1.62 17.01 1.69
C ASP A 280 0.39 17.07 0.75
N LEU A 281 0.50 16.59 -0.49
CA LEU A 281 -0.63 16.45 -1.42
C LEU A 281 -1.65 15.38 -0.97
N LEU A 282 -1.18 14.27 -0.40
CA LEU A 282 -2.07 13.26 0.17
C LEU A 282 -2.86 13.84 1.35
N LEU A 283 -2.20 14.63 2.20
CA LEU A 283 -2.83 15.25 3.36
C LEU A 283 -3.73 16.43 2.97
N SER A 284 -3.42 17.18 1.91
CA SER A 284 -4.34 18.20 1.39
C SER A 284 -5.66 17.55 0.95
N LEU A 285 -5.59 16.40 0.28
CA LEU A 285 -6.77 15.60 -0.06
C LEU A 285 -7.55 15.18 1.20
N TRP A 286 -6.87 14.66 2.23
CA TRP A 286 -7.50 14.32 3.52
C TRP A 286 -8.20 15.51 4.16
N HIS A 287 -7.58 16.69 4.15
CA HIS A 287 -8.13 17.90 4.74
C HIS A 287 -9.31 18.48 3.95
N SER A 288 -9.35 18.26 2.63
CA SER A 288 -10.45 18.71 1.76
C SER A 288 -11.76 17.94 1.98
N ILE A 289 -11.68 16.71 2.50
CA ILE A 289 -12.83 15.83 2.77
C ILE A 289 -13.64 16.35 3.96
N ASP A 290 -14.97 16.23 3.90
CA ASP A 290 -15.86 16.60 5.01
C ASP A 290 -15.70 15.65 6.20
N ASP A 291 -15.63 16.20 7.43
CA ASP A 291 -15.40 15.44 8.68
C ASP A 291 -16.36 14.25 8.88
N ARG A 292 -17.61 14.35 8.41
CA ARG A 292 -18.60 13.26 8.50
C ARG A 292 -18.26 12.08 7.60
N SER A 293 -17.67 12.35 6.45
CA SER A 293 -17.30 11.35 5.45
C SER A 293 -15.91 10.77 5.67
N LYS A 294 -15.03 11.48 6.41
CA LYS A 294 -13.67 11.03 6.75
C LYS A 294 -13.62 9.64 7.38
N VAL A 295 -14.64 9.25 8.16
CA VAL A 295 -14.73 7.90 8.77
C VAL A 295 -14.56 6.80 7.72
N ASN A 296 -15.15 6.99 6.54
CA ASN A 296 -15.11 6.01 5.46
C ASN A 296 -13.76 5.96 4.77
N TYR A 297 -12.91 6.98 4.91
CA TYR A 297 -11.62 7.04 4.22
C TYR A 297 -10.42 6.73 5.14
N ILE A 298 -10.63 6.54 6.45
CA ILE A 298 -9.55 6.22 7.40
C ILE A 298 -8.73 5.00 6.92
N HIS A 299 -9.40 3.97 6.40
CA HIS A 299 -8.75 2.76 5.92
C HIS A 299 -7.93 2.96 4.62
N ILE A 300 -8.11 4.08 3.92
CA ILE A 300 -7.32 4.44 2.74
C ILE A 300 -6.14 5.33 3.13
N PHE A 301 -6.38 6.42 3.87
CA PHE A 301 -5.33 7.40 4.17
C PHE A 301 -4.32 6.87 5.20
N LEU A 302 -4.80 6.23 6.26
CA LEU A 302 -3.93 5.86 7.37
C LEU A 302 -2.84 4.85 6.96
N PRO A 303 -3.13 3.78 6.19
CA PRO A 303 -2.08 2.89 5.69
C PRO A 303 -1.07 3.60 4.79
N ASN A 304 -1.54 4.43 3.86
CA ASN A 304 -0.69 5.16 2.93
C ASN A 304 0.27 6.13 3.66
N VAL A 305 -0.23 6.89 4.61
CA VAL A 305 0.59 7.84 5.39
C VAL A 305 1.58 7.10 6.31
N ILE A 306 1.18 5.96 6.92
CA ILE A 306 2.10 5.12 7.71
C ILE A 306 3.21 4.55 6.82
N ASN A 307 2.90 4.09 5.60
CA ASN A 307 3.89 3.63 4.64
C ASN A 307 4.88 4.72 4.24
N MET A 308 4.40 5.93 3.94
CA MET A 308 5.29 7.06 3.66
C MET A 308 6.19 7.42 4.85
N ALA A 309 5.71 7.28 6.08
CA ALA A 309 6.47 7.60 7.30
C ALA A 309 7.67 6.68 7.57
N THR A 310 7.77 5.56 6.85
CA THR A 310 8.94 4.67 6.89
C THR A 310 10.19 5.34 6.34
N LEU A 311 10.02 6.33 5.46
CA LEU A 311 11.11 7.15 4.95
C LEU A 311 11.80 7.89 6.12
N PRO A 312 13.13 8.09 6.06
CA PRO A 312 13.90 8.74 7.12
C PRO A 312 13.74 10.27 7.10
N LEU A 313 12.50 10.76 6.94
CA LEU A 313 12.14 12.18 6.85
C LEU A 313 11.30 12.59 8.06
N PRO A 314 11.83 13.41 9.00
CA PRO A 314 11.14 13.80 10.23
C PRO A 314 9.77 14.45 9.99
N ARG A 315 9.67 15.34 9.00
CA ARG A 315 8.43 16.04 8.66
C ARG A 315 7.30 15.11 8.24
N ILE A 316 7.59 14.05 7.48
CA ILE A 316 6.59 13.05 7.09
C ILE A 316 6.08 12.29 8.32
N ARG A 317 6.96 12.00 9.28
CA ARG A 317 6.58 11.31 10.52
C ARG A 317 5.73 12.20 11.44
N GLU A 318 6.06 13.49 11.54
CA GLU A 318 5.23 14.49 12.24
C GLU A 318 3.83 14.57 11.61
N ASN A 319 3.76 14.73 10.29
CA ASN A 319 2.53 14.71 9.50
C ASN A 319 1.72 13.42 9.70
N CYS A 320 2.38 12.26 9.74
CA CYS A 320 1.74 10.97 10.01
C CYS A 320 1.10 10.91 11.39
N VAL A 321 1.82 11.36 12.42
CA VAL A 321 1.31 11.42 13.78
C VAL A 321 0.14 12.38 13.89
N ASP A 322 0.21 13.54 13.23
CA ASP A 322 -0.92 14.47 13.19
C ASP A 322 -2.14 13.89 12.48
N CYS A 323 -1.94 13.17 11.39
CA CYS A 323 -3.02 12.43 10.71
C CYS A 323 -3.66 11.38 11.62
N ILE A 324 -2.86 10.59 12.35
CA ILE A 324 -3.35 9.61 13.34
C ILE A 324 -4.18 10.29 14.42
N LEU A 325 -3.65 11.37 15.02
CA LEU A 325 -4.32 12.09 16.10
C LEU A 325 -5.63 12.75 15.61
N ASN A 326 -5.66 13.26 14.37
CA ASN A 326 -6.87 13.76 13.74
C ASN A 326 -7.88 12.63 13.47
N ALA A 327 -7.44 11.50 12.94
CA ALA A 327 -8.34 10.36 12.72
C ALA A 327 -8.92 9.82 14.03
N LEU A 328 -8.16 9.85 15.13
CA LEU A 328 -8.62 9.46 16.47
C LEU A 328 -9.70 10.39 17.02
N THR A 329 -9.74 11.67 16.63
CA THR A 329 -10.83 12.56 17.04
C THR A 329 -12.13 12.25 16.29
N ILE A 330 -12.02 11.68 15.09
CA ILE A 330 -13.13 11.31 14.22
C ILE A 330 -13.73 9.96 14.63
N HIS A 331 -12.95 8.88 14.58
CA HIS A 331 -13.44 7.53 14.91
C HIS A 331 -12.34 6.59 15.43
N ALA A 332 -12.15 6.57 16.75
CA ALA A 332 -11.09 5.78 17.41
C ALA A 332 -11.09 4.26 17.09
N PRO A 333 -12.23 3.52 17.06
CA PRO A 333 -12.21 2.07 16.84
C PRO A 333 -11.66 1.66 15.47
N THR A 334 -12.01 2.39 14.39
CA THR A 334 -11.46 2.09 13.05
C THR A 334 -9.98 2.40 13.00
N VAL A 335 -9.55 3.51 13.61
CA VAL A 335 -8.13 3.86 13.67
C VAL A 335 -7.33 2.82 14.44
N GLU A 336 -7.83 2.33 15.58
CA GLU A 336 -7.20 1.24 16.32
C GLU A 336 -7.08 -0.03 15.48
N ASN A 337 -8.11 -0.40 14.73
CA ASN A 337 -8.06 -1.57 13.86
C ASN A 337 -6.98 -1.45 12.78
N VAL A 338 -7.02 -0.33 12.04
CA VAL A 338 -6.11 -0.07 10.91
C VAL A 338 -4.68 0.14 11.40
N PHE A 339 -4.47 0.95 12.44
CA PHE A 339 -3.15 1.24 12.99
C PHE A 339 -2.46 -0.02 13.50
N VAL A 340 -3.17 -0.86 14.27
CA VAL A 340 -2.60 -2.10 14.82
C VAL A 340 -2.10 -3.02 13.71
N SER A 341 -2.91 -3.23 12.67
CA SER A 341 -2.56 -4.12 11.55
C SER A 341 -1.41 -3.54 10.71
N GLU A 342 -1.45 -2.25 10.44
CA GLU A 342 -0.48 -1.60 9.56
C GLU A 342 0.88 -1.41 10.22
N ILE A 343 0.91 -0.99 11.49
CA ILE A 343 2.17 -0.86 12.24
C ILE A 343 2.81 -2.23 12.40
N ASP A 344 2.05 -3.28 12.70
CA ASP A 344 2.58 -4.65 12.75
C ASP A 344 3.26 -5.05 11.42
N ARG A 345 2.60 -4.76 10.30
CA ARG A 345 3.12 -5.02 8.94
C ARG A 345 4.39 -4.22 8.64
N VAL A 346 4.38 -2.93 8.94
CA VAL A 346 5.44 -1.99 8.53
C VAL A 346 6.69 -2.08 9.40
N VAL A 347 6.54 -2.24 10.72
CA VAL A 347 7.68 -2.31 11.66
C VAL A 347 8.60 -3.49 11.39
N GLN A 348 8.07 -4.57 10.80
CA GLN A 348 8.86 -5.75 10.45
C GLN A 348 10.01 -5.45 9.49
N TRP A 349 9.85 -4.48 8.57
CA TRP A 349 10.88 -4.14 7.58
C TRP A 349 11.46 -2.73 7.76
N ALA A 350 10.68 -1.75 8.22
CA ALA A 350 11.13 -0.36 8.41
C ALA A 350 12.17 -0.22 9.54
N GLY A 351 12.29 -1.23 10.39
CA GLY A 351 13.30 -1.30 11.45
C GLY A 351 12.88 -0.62 12.75
N THR A 352 13.76 -0.70 13.75
CA THR A 352 13.47 -0.26 15.13
C THR A 352 13.48 1.26 15.29
N ASP A 353 14.25 1.96 14.46
CA ASP A 353 14.40 3.42 14.58
C ASP A 353 13.11 4.13 14.18
N PHE A 354 12.48 3.71 13.08
CA PHE A 354 11.15 4.17 12.66
C PHE A 354 10.11 3.99 13.78
N ALA A 355 10.01 2.78 14.33
CA ALA A 355 9.04 2.46 15.37
C ALA A 355 9.26 3.28 16.64
N ALA A 356 10.51 3.45 17.06
CA ALA A 356 10.86 4.27 18.22
C ALA A 356 10.48 5.75 17.99
N ASP A 357 10.74 6.29 16.80
CA ASP A 357 10.45 7.68 16.46
C ASP A 357 8.93 7.94 16.42
N ILE A 358 8.14 7.07 15.79
CA ILE A 358 6.68 7.18 15.77
C ILE A 358 6.10 7.13 17.18
N ARG A 359 6.58 6.22 18.02
CA ARG A 359 6.15 6.12 19.44
C ARG A 359 6.42 7.41 20.20
N ASN A 360 7.63 7.96 20.07
CA ASN A 360 8.02 9.18 20.79
C ASN A 360 7.21 10.38 20.30
N LEU A 361 7.06 10.55 18.98
CA LEU A 361 6.25 11.62 18.40
C LEU A 361 4.78 11.53 18.81
N LEU A 362 4.17 10.33 18.83
CA LEU A 362 2.81 10.13 19.30
C LEU A 362 2.62 10.59 20.75
N GLN A 363 3.56 10.27 21.63
CA GLN A 363 3.52 10.68 23.04
C GLN A 363 3.74 12.19 23.21
N ASP A 364 4.68 12.75 22.46
CA ASP A 364 5.05 14.16 22.53
C ASP A 364 3.94 15.06 22.00
N GLU A 365 3.40 14.78 20.80
CA GLU A 365 2.34 15.58 20.19
C GLU A 365 1.03 15.50 20.98
N PHE A 366 0.69 14.33 21.53
CA PHE A 366 -0.46 14.23 22.43
C PHE A 366 -0.25 15.07 23.70
N SER A 367 0.95 15.04 24.28
CA SER A 367 1.29 15.83 25.46
C SER A 367 1.26 17.34 25.19
N LYS A 368 1.68 17.77 23.99
CA LYS A 368 1.60 19.17 23.55
C LYS A 368 0.16 19.63 23.38
N LYS A 369 -0.70 18.84 22.71
CA LYS A 369 -2.14 19.14 22.54
C LYS A 369 -2.87 19.25 23.88
N ARG A 370 -2.36 18.63 24.94
CA ARG A 370 -2.93 18.69 26.31
C ARG A 370 -2.55 19.94 27.12
N LYS A 371 -1.52 20.72 26.73
CA LYS A 371 -1.05 21.84 27.59
C LYS A 371 -2.17 22.87 27.86
N PRO A 372 -2.30 23.40 29.10
CA PRO A 372 -3.46 24.16 29.49
C PRO A 372 -3.36 25.64 29.07
N LEU A 373 -4.37 26.15 28.36
CA LEU A 373 -4.74 27.57 28.45
C LEU A 373 -5.21 27.92 29.89
N PRO A 374 -5.20 29.21 30.29
CA PRO A 374 -5.36 29.69 31.69
C PRO A 374 -6.70 29.31 32.38
N PRO A 375 -6.87 29.60 33.70
CA PRO A 375 -7.74 28.87 34.65
C PRO A 375 -9.26 28.91 34.35
N PRO A 376 -10.06 28.06 35.04
CA PRO A 376 -11.19 27.34 34.43
C PRO A 376 -12.44 28.22 34.32
N SER A 377 -12.85 28.47 33.08
CA SER A 377 -14.25 28.74 32.79
C SER A 377 -14.89 27.41 32.40
N ARG A 378 -15.48 26.72 33.38
CA ARG A 378 -16.35 25.53 33.25
C ARG A 378 -16.05 24.65 32.02
N ARG A 379 -15.03 23.80 32.10
CA ARG A 379 -14.87 22.69 31.14
C ARG A 379 -16.03 21.71 31.37
N SER A 380 -16.73 21.37 30.29
CA SER A 380 -17.81 20.38 30.29
C SER A 380 -17.27 19.00 30.66
N HIS A 381 -17.93 18.27 31.57
CA HIS A 381 -17.54 16.89 31.96
C HIS A 381 -17.32 15.95 30.76
N GLY A 382 -18.02 16.16 29.63
CA GLY A 382 -17.86 15.33 28.42
C GLY A 382 -16.51 15.43 27.71
N THR A 383 -15.73 16.51 27.90
CA THR A 383 -14.40 16.63 27.28
C THR A 383 -13.33 15.85 28.03
N GLU A 384 -13.46 15.71 29.36
CA GLU A 384 -12.50 14.95 30.17
C GLU A 384 -12.58 13.44 29.85
N ASP A 385 -13.79 12.90 29.70
CA ASP A 385 -14.00 11.49 29.35
C ASP A 385 -13.45 11.14 27.96
N PHE A 386 -13.59 12.05 26.98
CA PHE A 386 -13.07 11.87 25.62
C PHE A 386 -11.53 11.88 25.60
N ASP A 387 -10.90 12.86 26.27
CA ASP A 387 -9.45 12.95 26.39
C ASP A 387 -8.87 11.72 27.11
N HIS A 388 -9.57 11.21 28.14
CA HIS A 388 -9.19 9.98 28.83
C HIS A 388 -9.27 8.75 27.92
N LYS A 389 -10.28 8.66 27.05
CA LYS A 389 -10.40 7.57 26.07
C LYS A 389 -9.27 7.64 25.04
N GLN A 390 -8.98 8.82 24.49
CA GLN A 390 -7.87 8.99 23.54
C GLN A 390 -6.51 8.68 24.17
N GLN A 391 -6.28 9.12 25.41
CA GLN A 391 -5.05 8.82 26.15
C GLN A 391 -4.85 7.32 26.36
N ARG A 392 -5.93 6.56 26.61
CA ARG A 392 -5.86 5.09 26.72
C ARG A 392 -5.43 4.48 25.40
N VAL A 393 -6.11 4.83 24.30
CA VAL A 393 -5.78 4.32 22.96
C VAL A 393 -4.33 4.60 22.57
N ILE A 394 -3.83 5.82 22.82
CA ILE A 394 -2.43 6.18 22.53
C ILE A 394 -1.44 5.43 23.43
N SER A 395 -1.82 5.19 24.69
CA SER A 395 -1.02 4.36 25.59
C SER A 395 -0.96 2.91 25.08
N ASP A 396 -2.06 2.38 24.54
CA ASP A 396 -2.14 1.02 24.02
C ASP A 396 -1.36 0.89 22.70
N PHE A 397 -1.43 1.89 21.82
CA PHE A 397 -0.55 2.00 20.65
C PHE A 397 0.93 2.01 21.03
N SER A 398 1.30 2.78 22.07
CA SER A 398 2.67 2.81 22.56
C SER A 398 3.14 1.43 23.06
N LYS A 399 2.29 0.73 23.83
CA LYS A 399 2.59 -0.63 24.31
C LYS A 399 2.73 -1.62 23.16
N GLN A 400 1.90 -1.50 22.13
CA GLN A 400 2.00 -2.33 20.93
C GLN A 400 3.34 -2.10 20.23
N ILE A 401 3.70 -0.84 19.99
CA ILE A 401 5.00 -0.52 19.37
C ILE A 401 6.15 -1.06 20.24
N ASP A 402 6.08 -0.91 21.57
CA ASP A 402 7.09 -1.45 22.49
C ASP A 402 7.20 -2.98 22.40
N CYS A 403 6.07 -3.68 22.28
CA CYS A 403 6.03 -5.13 22.09
C CYS A 403 6.71 -5.53 20.76
N LEU A 404 6.34 -4.85 19.67
CA LEU A 404 6.93 -5.09 18.34
C LEU A 404 8.42 -4.76 18.30
N LEU A 405 8.85 -3.69 18.98
CA LEU A 405 10.27 -3.33 19.11
C LEU A 405 11.07 -4.37 19.89
N HIS A 406 10.48 -4.93 20.95
CA HIS A 406 11.10 -5.97 21.75
C HIS A 406 11.34 -7.24 20.92
N TYR A 407 10.32 -7.67 20.16
CA TYR A 407 10.39 -8.90 19.37
C TYR A 407 11.00 -8.73 17.98
N GLY A 408 10.98 -7.53 17.40
CA GLY A 408 11.52 -7.22 16.07
C GLY A 408 13.02 -7.49 15.95
N LYS A 409 13.78 -7.37 17.05
CA LYS A 409 15.21 -7.74 17.08
C LYS A 409 15.45 -9.23 16.87
N PHE A 410 14.49 -10.07 17.26
CA PHE A 410 14.54 -11.53 17.11
C PHE A 410 14.05 -11.96 15.73
N ILE A 411 13.04 -11.28 15.19
CA ILE A 411 12.54 -11.49 13.82
C ILE A 411 13.62 -11.16 12.78
N ASN A 412 14.36 -10.04 12.98
CA ASN A 412 15.37 -9.59 12.01
C ASN A 412 16.71 -10.35 12.07
N ARG A 413 16.93 -11.19 13.09
CA ARG A 413 18.13 -12.03 13.25
C ARG A 413 17.69 -13.47 13.60
N PRO A 414 17.10 -14.19 12.64
CA PRO A 414 16.39 -15.42 12.96
C PRO A 414 17.37 -16.52 13.35
N SER A 415 17.21 -17.01 14.58
CA SER A 415 17.42 -18.42 14.86
C SER A 415 16.03 -19.05 14.98
N GLN A 416 15.91 -20.33 14.61
CA GLN A 416 14.65 -21.08 14.69
C GLN A 416 13.90 -20.84 16.01
N MET A 417 14.61 -20.96 17.14
CA MET A 417 14.03 -20.80 18.48
C MET A 417 13.58 -19.37 18.76
N ASN A 418 14.36 -18.37 18.32
CA ASN A 418 14.05 -16.96 18.58
C ASN A 418 12.83 -16.48 17.81
N GLU A 419 12.66 -16.95 16.57
CA GLU A 419 11.52 -16.59 15.72
C GLU A 419 10.23 -17.24 16.23
N MET A 420 10.29 -18.54 16.57
CA MET A 420 9.15 -19.26 17.14
C MET A 420 8.70 -18.65 18.48
N LEU A 421 9.66 -18.27 19.34
CA LEU A 421 9.37 -17.58 20.60
C LEU A 421 8.76 -16.19 20.37
N ALA A 422 9.27 -15.43 19.39
CA ALA A 422 8.74 -14.12 19.05
C ALA A 422 7.27 -14.21 18.59
N PHE A 423 6.95 -15.11 17.66
CA PHE A 423 5.58 -15.29 17.16
C PHE A 423 4.62 -15.79 18.26
N CYS A 424 5.06 -16.74 19.10
CA CYS A 424 4.26 -17.19 20.24
C CYS A 424 3.95 -16.05 21.22
N ASN A 425 4.92 -15.17 21.51
CA ASN A 425 4.69 -14.05 22.42
C ASN A 425 3.84 -12.94 21.80
N LEU A 426 4.03 -12.64 20.52
CA LEU A 426 3.19 -11.69 19.78
C LEU A 426 1.75 -12.20 19.71
N ARG A 427 1.53 -13.48 19.45
CA ARG A 427 0.21 -14.11 19.53
C ARG A 427 -0.45 -13.89 20.89
N LYS A 428 0.26 -14.21 21.99
CA LYS A 428 -0.25 -13.99 23.37
C LYS A 428 -0.54 -12.52 23.66
N PHE A 429 0.26 -11.60 23.14
CA PHE A 429 -0.01 -10.18 23.24
C PHE A 429 -1.31 -9.80 22.53
N TYR A 430 -1.53 -10.28 21.30
CA TYR A 430 -2.78 -10.02 20.57
C TYR A 430 -4.00 -10.73 21.14
N GLU A 431 -3.82 -11.90 21.77
CA GLU A 431 -4.84 -12.55 22.62
C GLU A 431 -5.26 -11.63 23.78
N SER A 432 -4.30 -10.96 24.44
CA SER A 432 -4.60 -10.05 25.56
C SER A 432 -5.39 -8.79 25.14
N ILE A 433 -5.27 -8.37 23.87
CA ILE A 433 -6.01 -7.24 23.28
C ILE A 433 -7.26 -7.74 22.53
N ASN A 434 -7.50 -9.07 22.50
CA ASN A 434 -8.63 -9.71 21.83
C ASN A 434 -8.71 -9.37 20.32
N ARG A 435 -7.56 -9.30 19.64
CA ARG A 435 -7.44 -9.01 18.20
C ARG A 435 -7.31 -10.28 17.37
N LYS A 436 -8.46 -10.85 16.99
CA LYS A 436 -8.56 -12.13 16.28
C LYS A 436 -7.80 -12.17 14.95
N ASP A 437 -7.88 -11.10 14.17
CA ASP A 437 -7.16 -10.92 12.91
C ASP A 437 -5.65 -11.10 13.08
N MET A 438 -5.08 -10.42 14.09
CA MET A 438 -3.64 -10.52 14.38
C MET A 438 -3.26 -11.89 14.95
N ILE A 439 -4.11 -12.48 15.81
CA ILE A 439 -3.88 -13.83 16.34
C ILE A 439 -3.78 -14.84 15.18
N LEU A 440 -4.74 -14.82 14.25
CA LEU A 440 -4.74 -15.69 13.07
C LEU A 440 -3.49 -15.48 12.21
N ARG A 441 -3.11 -14.23 11.94
CA ARG A 441 -1.89 -13.90 11.17
C ARG A 441 -0.64 -14.54 11.78
N TYR A 442 -0.45 -14.45 13.10
CA TYR A 442 0.71 -15.06 13.77
C TYR A 442 0.62 -16.57 13.87
N LEU A 443 -0.59 -17.15 13.93
CA LEU A 443 -0.77 -18.60 13.88
C LEU A 443 -0.40 -19.19 12.51
N TYR A 444 -0.82 -18.57 11.41
CA TYR A 444 -0.42 -19.03 10.07
C TYR A 444 1.08 -18.87 9.83
N ARG A 445 1.71 -17.81 10.37
CA ARG A 445 3.18 -17.68 10.35
C ARG A 445 3.88 -18.78 11.15
N LEU A 446 3.31 -19.14 12.30
CA LEU A 446 3.82 -20.23 13.12
C LEU A 446 3.67 -21.59 12.43
N ASP A 447 2.55 -21.86 11.75
CA ASP A 447 2.36 -23.07 10.92
C ASP A 447 3.44 -23.18 9.82
N ARG A 448 3.69 -22.10 9.08
CA ARG A 448 4.76 -22.06 8.07
C ARG A 448 6.13 -22.35 8.68
N LEU A 449 6.40 -21.81 9.87
CA LEU A 449 7.65 -22.05 10.58
C LEU A 449 7.77 -23.54 11.00
N HIS A 450 6.70 -24.13 11.55
CA HIS A 450 6.69 -25.55 11.89
C HIS A 450 6.86 -26.46 10.68
N ALA A 451 6.26 -26.10 9.55
CA ALA A 451 6.46 -26.81 8.28
C ALA A 451 7.92 -26.77 7.84
N ALA A 452 8.55 -25.58 7.84
CA ALA A 452 9.95 -25.39 7.43
C ALA A 452 10.93 -26.21 8.30
N TYR A 453 10.63 -26.38 9.59
CA TYR A 453 11.46 -27.15 10.51
C TYR A 453 11.01 -28.60 10.71
N SER A 454 10.00 -29.08 9.99
CA SER A 454 9.45 -30.43 10.12
C SER A 454 8.95 -30.77 11.52
N ASN A 455 8.45 -29.78 12.26
CA ASN A 455 7.86 -29.95 13.60
C ASN A 455 6.40 -30.39 13.48
N GLN A 456 6.16 -31.66 13.15
CA GLN A 456 4.81 -32.16 12.80
C GLN A 456 3.81 -32.04 13.96
N THR A 457 4.20 -32.40 15.17
CA THR A 457 3.34 -32.33 16.36
C THR A 457 2.86 -30.90 16.63
N GLU A 458 3.79 -29.95 16.75
CA GLU A 458 3.48 -28.53 16.98
C GLU A 458 2.66 -27.90 15.84
N ARG A 459 2.91 -28.35 14.60
CA ARG A 459 2.10 -27.97 13.44
C ARG A 459 0.65 -28.41 13.60
N GLY A 460 0.44 -29.65 14.02
CA GLY A 460 -0.88 -30.21 14.32
C GLY A 460 -1.65 -29.37 15.34
N TYR A 461 -1.01 -29.03 16.46
CA TYR A 461 -1.58 -28.15 17.48
C TYR A 461 -1.88 -26.73 16.97
N THR A 462 -0.98 -26.18 16.16
CA THR A 462 -1.18 -24.84 15.59
C THR A 462 -2.39 -24.80 14.66
N LEU A 463 -2.57 -25.80 13.81
CA LEU A 463 -3.72 -25.91 12.91
C LEU A 463 -5.04 -26.14 13.65
N GLU A 464 -5.01 -26.92 14.73
CA GLU A 464 -6.16 -27.06 15.63
C GLU A 464 -6.57 -25.70 16.19
N LEU A 465 -5.62 -24.94 16.74
CA LEU A 465 -5.88 -23.62 17.30
C LEU A 465 -6.39 -22.62 16.23
N ILE A 466 -5.88 -22.71 15.00
CA ILE A 466 -6.43 -21.94 13.87
C ILE A 466 -7.89 -22.32 13.61
N SER A 467 -8.22 -23.63 13.59
CA SER A 467 -9.57 -24.12 13.33
C SER A 467 -10.60 -23.62 14.35
N GLU A 468 -10.19 -23.39 15.60
CA GLU A 468 -11.06 -22.90 16.68
C GLU A 468 -11.57 -21.48 16.45
N ASN A 469 -10.88 -20.69 15.62
CA ASN A 469 -11.26 -19.32 15.27
C ASN A 469 -12.36 -19.23 14.21
N TYR A 470 -12.65 -20.32 13.49
CA TYR A 470 -13.68 -20.37 12.45
C TYR A 470 -14.98 -20.99 12.98
N SER A 471 -16.12 -20.68 12.39
CA SER A 471 -17.42 -21.27 12.77
C SER A 471 -17.80 -22.45 11.87
N TRP A 472 -18.83 -23.21 12.25
CA TRP A 472 -19.40 -24.26 11.40
C TRP A 472 -20.45 -23.72 10.41
N ASP A 473 -20.42 -22.43 10.12
CA ASP A 473 -21.38 -21.75 9.24
C ASP A 473 -20.92 -21.76 7.79
N GLU A 474 -21.86 -21.63 6.85
CA GLU A 474 -21.58 -21.60 5.41
C GLU A 474 -21.17 -20.21 4.89
N THR A 475 -20.79 -19.28 5.78
CA THR A 475 -20.35 -17.94 5.41
C THR A 475 -18.93 -17.96 4.86
N SER A 476 -18.66 -17.25 3.77
CA SER A 476 -17.30 -17.04 3.27
C SER A 476 -16.43 -16.29 4.28
N VAL A 477 -15.14 -16.62 4.30
CA VAL A 477 -14.15 -16.00 5.19
C VAL A 477 -13.29 -15.02 4.40
N ASP A 478 -12.82 -13.96 5.07
CA ASP A 478 -11.71 -13.16 4.56
C ASP A 478 -10.44 -14.01 4.45
N VAL A 479 -9.86 -14.05 3.24
CA VAL A 479 -8.74 -14.95 2.90
C VAL A 479 -7.40 -14.23 2.78
N ASP A 480 -7.34 -12.93 3.05
CA ASP A 480 -6.12 -12.13 2.86
C ASP A 480 -4.94 -12.59 3.72
N ASP A 481 -5.23 -13.04 4.96
CA ASP A 481 -4.25 -13.55 5.91
C ASP A 481 -4.22 -15.10 6.00
N VAL A 482 -5.00 -15.79 5.16
CA VAL A 482 -5.08 -17.26 5.15
C VAL A 482 -3.95 -17.85 4.30
N SER A 483 -3.30 -18.91 4.79
CA SER A 483 -2.25 -19.59 4.02
C SER A 483 -2.78 -20.06 2.65
N PRO A 484 -2.02 -19.89 1.54
CA PRO A 484 -2.49 -20.15 0.18
C PRO A 484 -3.15 -21.52 -0.02
N HIS A 485 -2.64 -22.55 0.68
CA HIS A 485 -3.19 -23.90 0.66
C HIS A 485 -4.68 -23.96 1.10
N TYR A 486 -5.08 -23.07 2.00
CA TYR A 486 -6.40 -23.04 2.62
C TYR A 486 -7.37 -22.03 1.99
N VAL A 487 -6.88 -21.11 1.15
CA VAL A 487 -7.67 -20.01 0.55
C VAL A 487 -8.91 -20.52 -0.19
N GLN A 488 -8.79 -21.62 -0.94
CA GLN A 488 -9.92 -22.19 -1.70
C GLN A 488 -11.09 -22.60 -0.79
N TYR A 489 -10.78 -23.13 0.40
CA TYR A 489 -11.79 -23.58 1.36
C TYR A 489 -12.41 -22.38 2.07
N GLY A 490 -11.61 -21.36 2.44
CA GLY A 490 -12.11 -20.13 3.05
C GLY A 490 -13.04 -19.33 2.13
N LYS A 491 -12.77 -19.32 0.82
CA LYS A 491 -13.65 -18.73 -0.20
C LYS A 491 -14.98 -19.47 -0.33
N SER A 492 -14.96 -20.79 -0.11
CA SER A 492 -16.15 -21.64 -0.15
C SER A 492 -16.99 -21.43 1.10
N SER A 493 -16.48 -21.80 2.28
CA SER A 493 -17.11 -21.47 3.56
C SER A 493 -16.18 -21.61 4.77
N SER A 494 -16.54 -20.91 5.85
CA SER A 494 -15.93 -21.00 7.18
C SER A 494 -15.93 -22.45 7.69
N ARG A 495 -17.03 -23.16 7.47
CA ARG A 495 -17.18 -24.59 7.78
C ARG A 495 -16.15 -25.45 7.04
N GLU A 496 -16.03 -25.32 5.71
CA GLU A 496 -15.11 -26.11 4.91
C GLU A 496 -13.65 -25.85 5.26
N LEU A 497 -13.31 -24.58 5.52
CA LEU A 497 -11.99 -24.20 6.02
C LEU A 497 -11.69 -24.87 7.36
N ARG A 498 -12.63 -24.80 8.30
CA ARG A 498 -12.49 -25.42 9.63
C ARG A 498 -12.34 -26.94 9.55
N GLU A 499 -13.15 -27.60 8.74
CA GLU A 499 -13.06 -29.04 8.48
C GLU A 499 -11.69 -29.42 7.93
N ARG A 500 -11.21 -28.70 6.91
CA ARG A 500 -9.91 -28.98 6.29
C ARG A 500 -8.75 -28.81 7.28
N LEU A 501 -8.78 -27.77 8.09
CA LEU A 501 -7.75 -27.51 9.11
C LEU A 501 -7.69 -28.64 10.15
N LEU A 502 -8.85 -29.16 10.59
CA LEU A 502 -8.91 -30.26 11.54
C LEU A 502 -8.41 -31.59 10.94
N LEU A 503 -8.74 -31.86 9.66
CA LEU A 503 -8.22 -33.03 8.95
C LEU A 503 -6.69 -32.97 8.81
N ASP A 504 -6.15 -31.82 8.46
CA ASP A 504 -4.70 -31.63 8.38
C ASP A 504 -4.03 -31.74 9.75
N SER A 505 -4.62 -31.13 10.78
CA SER A 505 -4.17 -31.26 12.17
C SER A 505 -4.08 -32.73 12.60
N PHE A 506 -5.13 -33.51 12.32
CA PHE A 506 -5.17 -34.95 12.61
C PHE A 506 -4.02 -35.71 11.94
N GLU A 507 -3.78 -35.49 10.65
CA GLU A 507 -2.70 -36.17 9.92
C GLU A 507 -1.31 -35.77 10.42
N TYR A 508 -1.09 -34.50 10.78
CA TYR A 508 0.20 -34.06 11.32
C TYR A 508 0.45 -34.56 12.74
N LEU A 509 -0.56 -34.64 13.61
CA LEU A 509 -0.43 -35.25 14.95
C LEU A 509 -0.10 -36.74 14.84
N LYS A 510 -0.75 -37.45 13.90
CA LYS A 510 -0.43 -38.84 13.55
C LYS A 510 1.01 -39.02 13.07
N GLN A 511 1.48 -38.16 12.17
CA GLN A 511 2.87 -38.18 11.72
C GLN A 511 3.87 -37.84 12.84
N GLY A 512 3.47 -36.94 13.75
CA GLY A 512 4.22 -36.55 14.94
C GLY A 512 4.16 -37.56 16.09
N THR A 513 3.44 -38.68 15.93
CA THR A 513 3.25 -39.75 16.93
C THR A 513 2.52 -39.33 18.22
N ASP A 514 1.81 -38.20 18.21
CA ASP A 514 0.97 -37.74 19.33
C ASP A 514 -0.47 -38.26 19.17
N TRP A 515 -0.63 -39.54 19.49
CA TRP A 515 -1.87 -40.28 19.26
C TRP A 515 -3.01 -39.86 20.18
N GLU A 516 -2.70 -39.40 21.40
CA GLU A 516 -3.70 -38.96 22.37
C GLU A 516 -4.46 -37.73 21.85
N HIS A 517 -3.73 -36.73 21.33
CA HIS A 517 -4.39 -35.56 20.75
C HIS A 517 -5.02 -35.85 19.39
N ALA A 518 -4.46 -36.77 18.60
CA ALA A 518 -5.11 -37.23 17.37
C ALA A 518 -6.48 -37.86 17.66
N ILE A 519 -6.62 -38.59 18.77
CA ILE A 519 -7.90 -39.13 19.26
C ILE A 519 -8.87 -37.97 19.57
N ASP A 520 -8.42 -36.92 20.26
CA ASP A 520 -9.27 -35.77 20.57
C ASP A 520 -9.77 -35.04 19.32
N ILE A 521 -8.91 -34.81 18.33
CA ILE A 521 -9.31 -34.25 17.03
C ILE A 521 -10.32 -35.15 16.32
N SER A 522 -10.06 -36.47 16.31
CA SER A 522 -10.97 -37.41 15.66
C SER A 522 -12.36 -37.44 16.31
N ASN A 523 -12.47 -37.24 17.63
CA ASN A 523 -13.75 -37.05 18.30
C ASN A 523 -14.49 -35.79 17.81
N LYS A 524 -13.78 -34.67 17.61
CA LYS A 524 -14.35 -33.44 17.04
C LYS A 524 -14.88 -33.69 15.62
N LEU A 525 -14.14 -34.42 14.79
CA LEU A 525 -14.54 -34.78 13.42
C LEU A 525 -15.69 -35.81 13.38
N ILE A 526 -15.73 -36.77 14.31
CA ILE A 526 -16.84 -37.71 14.46
C ILE A 526 -18.14 -36.97 14.77
N HIS A 527 -18.10 -35.99 15.69
CA HIS A 527 -19.24 -35.16 15.99
C HIS A 527 -19.69 -34.35 14.76
N LEU A 528 -18.74 -33.77 14.00
CA LEU A 528 -19.04 -33.08 12.74
C LEU A 528 -19.80 -34.00 11.78
N TYR A 529 -19.25 -35.17 11.46
CA TYR A 529 -19.81 -36.06 10.44
C TYR A 529 -21.04 -36.86 10.87
N ARG A 530 -21.33 -36.90 12.17
CA ARG A 530 -22.53 -37.55 12.71
C ARG A 530 -23.68 -36.58 12.91
N ASP A 531 -23.39 -35.42 13.52
CA ASP A 531 -24.40 -34.55 14.11
C ASP A 531 -24.60 -33.23 13.36
N ILE A 532 -23.52 -32.64 12.80
CA ILE A 532 -23.57 -31.33 12.13
C ILE A 532 -23.79 -31.49 10.61
N MET A 533 -22.97 -32.31 9.96
CA MET A 533 -23.03 -32.59 8.52
C MET A 533 -22.90 -34.10 8.29
N PRO A 534 -24.03 -34.82 8.22
CA PRO A 534 -24.02 -36.27 8.05
C PRO A 534 -23.23 -36.73 6.83
N ASN A 535 -22.05 -37.30 7.06
CA ASN A 535 -21.21 -37.93 6.03
C ASN A 535 -20.68 -39.26 6.57
N TYR A 536 -21.46 -40.32 6.36
CA TYR A 536 -21.16 -41.63 6.94
C TYR A 536 -19.93 -42.31 6.31
N GLU A 537 -19.55 -41.95 5.08
CA GLU A 537 -18.34 -42.44 4.43
C GLU A 537 -17.10 -41.91 5.15
N ARG A 538 -16.99 -40.59 5.30
CA ARG A 538 -15.92 -39.94 6.08
C ARG A 538 -15.91 -40.37 7.55
N LEU A 539 -17.09 -40.51 8.14
CA LEU A 539 -17.21 -41.01 9.51
C LEU A 539 -16.60 -42.40 9.66
N SER A 540 -16.81 -43.29 8.69
CA SER A 540 -16.24 -44.64 8.72
C SER A 540 -14.71 -44.64 8.66
N GLU A 541 -14.11 -43.79 7.82
CA GLU A 541 -12.65 -43.64 7.70
C GLU A 541 -12.01 -43.18 9.02
N ILE A 542 -12.63 -42.18 9.67
CA ILE A 542 -12.14 -41.65 10.94
C ILE A 542 -12.30 -42.66 12.07
N LEU A 543 -13.42 -43.37 12.14
CA LEU A 543 -13.65 -44.39 13.16
C LEU A 543 -12.66 -45.56 13.04
N VAL A 544 -12.32 -45.98 11.83
CA VAL A 544 -11.28 -47.01 11.62
C VAL A 544 -9.94 -46.54 12.16
N SER A 545 -9.58 -45.28 11.89
CA SER A 545 -8.34 -44.68 12.41
C SER A 545 -8.37 -44.52 13.94
N PHE A 546 -9.51 -44.14 14.51
CA PHE A 546 -9.72 -44.03 15.96
C PHE A 546 -9.47 -45.35 16.69
N ILE A 547 -10.02 -46.45 16.17
CA ILE A 547 -9.89 -47.79 16.76
C ILE A 547 -8.42 -48.24 16.73
N PHE A 548 -7.68 -47.91 15.67
CA PHE A 548 -6.27 -48.26 15.56
C PHE A 548 -5.41 -47.65 16.69
N PHE A 549 -5.76 -46.47 17.20
CA PHE A 549 -4.99 -45.83 18.29
C PHE A 549 -5.28 -46.39 19.69
N HIS A 550 -6.38 -47.12 19.87
CA HIS A 550 -6.75 -47.73 21.15
C HIS A 550 -6.23 -49.17 21.31
N ILE A 551 -5.64 -49.75 20.26
CA ILE A 551 -5.01 -51.09 20.25
C ILE A 551 -3.50 -50.91 20.39
#